data_AF-A0A6C0HBM8-F1
#
_entry.id   AF-A0A6C0HBM8-F1
#
_cell.length_a   1.000
_cell.length_b   1.000
_cell.length_c   1.000
_cell.angle_alpha   90.00
_cell.angle_beta   90.00
_cell.angle_gamma   90.00
#
_symmetry.space_group_name_H-M   'P 1'
#
loop_
_entity.id
_entity.type
_entity.pdbx_description
1 polymer ?
#
loop_
_entity_poly.entity_id
_entity_poly.type
_entity_poly.pdbx_seq_one_letter_code
_entity_poly.pdbx_strand_id
1 'polypeptide(L)'
;MNLPIYVKRGVNLCIASWGSLGFYRGIRDYNYDNKIKMDSYKKDMNYYEYKKEQYKKDKIKYPTMDFYEPKQPLKPNYFYLTSFSHGIFGSCLYVFPMSMPVCFVKELYRIEINLRGVDDEKNTAFYNKLIF
;
A
#
# COMPACT_ATOMS: atom_id res chain seq x y z
N MET A 1 30.62 -29.51 -2.43
CA MET A 1 29.71 -30.68 -2.37
C MET A 1 28.64 -30.53 -3.43
N ASN A 2 28.56 -31.41 -4.43
CA ASN A 2 27.51 -31.35 -5.45
C ASN A 2 26.22 -31.95 -4.89
N LEU A 3 25.22 -31.10 -4.60
CA LEU A 3 23.91 -31.56 -4.16
C LEU A 3 23.23 -32.41 -5.27
N PRO A 4 22.49 -33.46 -4.89
CA PRO A 4 21.72 -34.27 -5.85
C PRO A 4 20.68 -33.40 -6.57
N ILE A 5 20.38 -33.74 -7.83
CA ILE A 5 19.55 -32.93 -8.74
C ILE A 5 18.16 -32.63 -8.16
N TYR A 6 17.56 -33.58 -7.46
CA TYR A 6 16.25 -33.41 -6.83
C TYR A 6 16.26 -32.36 -5.72
N VAL A 7 17.34 -32.30 -4.93
CA VAL A 7 17.49 -31.29 -3.87
C VAL A 7 17.68 -29.90 -4.48
N LYS A 8 18.48 -29.79 -5.56
CA LYS A 8 18.63 -28.52 -6.29
C LYS A 8 17.29 -28.02 -6.86
N ARG A 9 16.49 -28.93 -7.44
CA ARG A 9 15.15 -28.59 -7.96
C ARG A 9 14.18 -28.16 -6.86
N GLY A 10 14.17 -28.86 -5.72
CA GLY A 10 13.32 -28.52 -4.58
C GLY A 10 13.64 -27.14 -4.01
N VAL A 11 14.93 -26.83 -3.83
CA VAL A 11 15.36 -25.51 -3.34
C VAL A 11 14.96 -24.39 -4.30
N ASN A 12 15.13 -24.60 -5.61
CA ASN A 12 14.73 -23.60 -6.61
C ASN A 12 13.21 -23.35 -6.60
N LEU A 13 12.40 -24.40 -6.42
CA LEU A 13 10.95 -24.28 -6.27
C LEU A 13 10.57 -23.46 -5.03
N CYS A 14 11.18 -23.75 -3.87
CA CYS A 14 10.92 -22.99 -2.65
C CYS A 14 11.26 -21.50 -2.80
N ILE A 15 12.42 -21.18 -3.39
CA ILE A 15 12.84 -19.79 -3.61
C ILE A 15 11.90 -19.09 -4.61
N ALA A 16 11.50 -19.77 -5.68
CA ALA A 16 10.55 -19.22 -6.65
C ALA A 16 9.19 -18.93 -6.00
N SER A 17 8.63 -19.87 -5.23
CA SER A 17 7.39 -19.66 -4.49
C SER A 17 7.50 -18.51 -3.49
N TRP A 18 8.62 -18.41 -2.78
CA TRP A 18 8.88 -17.34 -1.82
C TRP A 18 9.01 -15.97 -2.51
N GLY A 19 9.69 -15.91 -3.65
CA GLY A 19 9.77 -14.71 -4.47
C GLY A 19 8.43 -14.27 -5.07
N SER A 20 7.59 -15.22 -5.50
CA SER A 20 6.22 -14.95 -5.96
C SER A 20 5.32 -14.44 -4.84
N LEU A 21 5.47 -14.98 -3.62
CA LEU A 21 4.80 -14.45 -2.44
C LEU A 21 5.24 -13.01 -2.17
N GLY A 22 6.53 -12.73 -2.24
CA GLY A 22 7.07 -11.36 -2.14
C GLY A 22 6.48 -10.42 -3.19
N PHE A 23 6.31 -10.89 -4.43
CA PHE A 23 5.68 -10.11 -5.50
C PHE A 23 4.26 -9.69 -5.14
N TYR A 24 3.47 -10.68 -4.71
CA TYR A 24 2.09 -10.48 -4.30
C TYR A 24 1.98 -9.50 -3.12
N ARG A 25 2.87 -9.64 -2.13
CA ARG A 25 2.94 -8.72 -0.98
C ARG A 25 3.34 -7.31 -1.42
N GLY A 26 4.26 -7.20 -2.38
CA GLY A 26 4.66 -5.98 -3.08
C GLY A 26 3.47 -5.18 -3.62
N ILE A 27 2.66 -5.83 -4.44
CA ILE A 27 1.46 -5.22 -5.02
C ILE A 27 0.44 -4.86 -3.93
N ARG A 28 0.27 -5.72 -2.93
CA ARG A 28 -0.71 -5.47 -1.86
C ARG A 28 -0.36 -4.23 -1.02
N ASP A 29 0.92 -4.03 -0.74
CA ASP A 29 1.43 -2.83 -0.06
C ASP A 29 1.09 -1.56 -0.86
N TYR A 30 1.43 -1.55 -2.15
CA TYR A 30 1.12 -0.42 -3.03
C TYR A 30 -0.39 -0.12 -3.13
N ASN A 31 -1.22 -1.16 -3.19
CA ASN A 31 -2.67 -1.00 -3.20
C ASN A 31 -3.20 -0.41 -1.89
N TYR A 32 -2.64 -0.82 -0.76
CA TYR A 32 -2.99 -0.29 0.55
C TYR A 32 -2.64 1.19 0.68
N ASP A 33 -1.43 1.58 0.28
CA ASP A 33 -1.01 2.99 0.29
C ASP A 33 -1.87 3.87 -0.63
N ASN A 34 -2.24 3.37 -1.81
CA ASN A 34 -3.15 4.08 -2.70
C ASN A 34 -4.56 4.22 -2.12
N LYS A 35 -5.05 3.20 -1.41
CA LYS A 35 -6.33 3.28 -0.70
C LYS A 35 -6.31 4.40 0.34
N ILE A 36 -5.25 4.49 1.15
CA ILE A 36 -5.08 5.56 2.13
C ILE A 36 -5.06 6.94 1.45
N LYS A 37 -4.28 7.10 0.38
CA LYS A 37 -4.21 8.36 -0.36
C LYS A 37 -5.57 8.75 -0.94
N MET A 38 -6.31 7.78 -1.47
CA MET A 38 -7.65 8.01 -2.01
C MET A 38 -8.63 8.42 -0.90
N ASP A 39 -8.56 7.82 0.27
CA ASP A 39 -9.42 8.18 1.39
C ASP A 39 -9.08 9.55 1.99
N SER A 40 -7.80 9.93 2.01
CA SER A 40 -7.37 11.31 2.32
C SER A 40 -7.94 12.30 1.29
N TYR A 41 -7.80 12.00 0.01
CA TYR A 41 -8.34 12.83 -1.07
C TYR A 41 -9.86 13.04 -0.95
N LYS A 42 -10.63 12.01 -0.58
CA LYS A 42 -12.08 12.15 -0.35
C LYS A 42 -12.37 13.13 0.79
N LYS A 43 -11.61 13.08 1.89
CA LYS A 43 -11.76 14.03 3.00
C LYS A 43 -11.45 15.46 2.56
N ASP A 44 -10.37 15.63 1.80
CA ASP A 44 -9.97 16.93 1.26
C ASP A 44 -11.00 17.48 0.27
N MET A 45 -11.59 16.63 -0.57
CA MET A 45 -12.68 17.00 -1.48
C MET A 45 -13.93 17.45 -0.71
N ASN A 46 -14.33 16.74 0.35
CA ASN A 46 -15.47 17.14 1.17
C ASN A 46 -15.24 18.52 1.81
N TYR A 47 -14.02 18.77 2.30
CA TYR A 47 -13.63 20.07 2.85
C TYR A 47 -13.62 21.17 1.79
N TYR A 48 -13.15 20.86 0.59
CA TYR A 48 -13.17 21.77 -0.56
C TYR A 48 -14.60 22.17 -0.94
N GLU A 49 -15.53 21.22 -1.04
CA GLU A 49 -16.94 21.52 -1.35
C GLU A 49 -17.58 22.42 -0.27
N TYR A 50 -17.33 22.15 1.00
CA TYR A 50 -17.77 23.02 2.10
C TYR A 50 -17.22 24.46 1.95
N LYS A 51 -15.92 24.61 1.68
CA LYS A 51 -15.30 25.94 1.48
C LYS A 51 -15.84 26.66 0.25
N LYS A 52 -16.11 25.92 -0.82
CA LYS A 52 -16.68 26.46 -2.06
C LYS A 52 -18.09 27.02 -1.84
N GLU A 53 -18.91 26.35 -1.03
CA GLU A 53 -20.22 26.88 -0.64
C GLU A 53 -20.11 28.14 0.23
N GLN A 54 -19.19 28.17 1.20
CA GLN A 54 -18.96 29.35 2.03
C GLN A 54 -18.47 30.54 1.19
N TYR A 55 -17.51 30.31 0.30
CA TYR A 55 -17.02 31.32 -0.64
C TYR A 55 -18.15 31.93 -1.48
N LYS A 56 -19.09 31.12 -1.97
CA LYS A 56 -20.28 31.63 -2.70
C LYS A 56 -21.14 32.53 -1.82
N LYS A 57 -21.37 32.16 -0.55
CA LYS A 57 -22.16 32.96 0.41
C LYS A 57 -21.45 34.27 0.75
N ASP A 58 -20.16 34.22 1.03
CA ASP A 58 -19.36 35.38 1.42
C ASP A 58 -19.23 36.40 0.28
N LYS A 59 -19.05 35.93 -0.96
CA LYS A 59 -19.01 36.78 -2.15
C LYS A 59 -20.32 37.56 -2.37
N ILE A 60 -21.46 36.94 -2.04
CA ILE A 60 -22.77 37.61 -2.11
C ILE A 60 -22.92 38.63 -0.96
N LYS A 61 -22.48 38.26 0.24
CA LYS A 61 -22.63 39.08 1.46
C LYS A 61 -21.70 40.31 1.46
N TYR A 62 -20.49 40.17 0.91
CA TYR A 62 -19.46 41.20 0.90
C TYR A 62 -18.92 41.40 -0.52
N PRO A 63 -19.67 42.06 -1.41
CA PRO A 63 -19.30 42.19 -2.83
C PRO A 63 -18.04 43.02 -3.08
N THR A 64 -17.63 43.84 -2.11
CA THR A 64 -16.45 44.72 -2.19
C THR A 64 -15.18 44.08 -1.59
N MET A 65 -15.27 42.89 -1.02
CA MET A 65 -14.12 42.16 -0.47
C MET A 65 -13.64 41.10 -1.47
N ASP A 66 -12.33 41.08 -1.74
CA ASP A 66 -11.72 40.07 -2.59
C ASP A 66 -11.45 38.79 -1.79
N PHE A 67 -12.26 37.76 -2.06
CA PHE A 67 -12.06 36.42 -1.50
C PHE A 67 -11.21 35.57 -2.45
N TYR A 68 -10.35 34.72 -1.89
CA TYR A 68 -9.60 33.74 -2.69
C TYR A 68 -10.46 32.51 -2.96
N GLU A 69 -10.53 32.10 -4.23
CA GLU A 69 -11.20 30.86 -4.60
C GLU A 69 -10.46 29.65 -3.99
N PRO A 70 -11.18 28.71 -3.35
CA PRO A 70 -10.55 27.51 -2.82
C PRO A 70 -9.91 26.71 -3.95
N LYS A 71 -8.70 26.16 -3.70
CA LYS A 71 -8.00 25.30 -4.66
C LYS A 71 -8.53 23.87 -4.57
N GLN A 72 -8.84 23.27 -5.72
CA GLN A 72 -9.26 21.87 -5.78
C GLN A 72 -8.07 20.95 -5.44
N PRO A 73 -8.26 19.93 -4.57
CA PRO A 73 -7.21 18.98 -4.26
C PRO A 73 -6.90 18.10 -5.48
N LEU A 74 -5.64 17.69 -5.61
CA LEU A 74 -5.17 16.86 -6.71
C LEU A 74 -5.54 15.39 -6.47
N LYS A 75 -6.18 14.76 -7.46
CA LYS A 75 -6.56 13.35 -7.37
C LYS A 75 -5.31 12.46 -7.42
N PRO A 76 -5.13 11.52 -6.47
CA PRO A 76 -4.04 10.58 -6.53
C PRO A 76 -4.21 9.64 -7.73
N ASN A 77 -3.13 9.44 -8.49
CA ASN A 77 -3.12 8.58 -9.67
C ASN A 77 -2.57 7.19 -9.31
N TYR A 78 -3.30 6.15 -9.69
CA TYR A 78 -2.84 4.77 -9.61
C TYR A 78 -2.13 4.38 -10.91
N PHE A 79 -0.83 4.12 -10.83
CA PHE A 79 -0.04 3.64 -11.97
C PHE A 79 0.22 2.14 -11.88
N TYR A 80 -0.14 1.39 -12.91
CA TYR A 80 0.12 -0.05 -13.00
C TYR A 80 1.62 -0.37 -13.03
N LEU A 81 2.41 0.44 -13.74
CA LEU A 81 3.86 0.26 -13.79
C LEU A 81 4.48 0.38 -12.40
N THR A 82 4.06 1.36 -11.60
CA THR A 82 4.53 1.54 -10.23
C THR A 82 4.10 0.40 -9.32
N SER A 83 2.88 -0.13 -9.48
CA SER A 83 2.40 -1.32 -8.77
C SER A 83 3.27 -2.54 -9.08
N PHE A 84 3.58 -2.75 -10.36
CA PHE A 84 4.44 -3.82 -10.81
C PHE A 84 5.87 -3.68 -10.27
N SER A 85 6.44 -2.46 -10.28
CA SER A 85 7.74 -2.18 -9.66
C SER A 85 7.74 -2.46 -8.15
N HIS A 86 6.66 -2.16 -7.43
CA HIS A 86 6.51 -2.55 -6.02
C HIS A 86 6.44 -4.08 -5.85
N GLY A 87 5.80 -4.77 -6.78
CA GLY A 87 5.84 -6.23 -6.89
C GLY A 87 7.27 -6.74 -6.98
N ILE A 88 8.06 -6.26 -7.95
CA ILE A 88 9.46 -6.65 -8.12
C ILE A 88 10.25 -6.35 -6.84
N PHE A 89 10.07 -5.17 -6.25
CA PHE A 89 10.73 -4.79 -5.01
C PHE A 89 10.40 -5.77 -3.86
N GLY A 90 9.13 -6.15 -3.72
CA GLY A 90 8.69 -7.17 -2.77
C GLY A 90 9.33 -8.54 -3.01
N SER A 91 9.43 -8.99 -4.27
CA SER A 91 10.15 -10.21 -4.62
C SER A 91 11.62 -10.16 -4.22
N CYS A 92 12.30 -9.04 -4.50
CA CYS A 92 13.70 -8.84 -4.14
C CYS A 92 13.91 -8.95 -2.63
N LEU A 93 13.03 -8.35 -1.82
CA LEU A 93 13.12 -8.43 -0.36
C LEU A 93 12.91 -9.85 0.18
N TYR A 94 12.01 -10.62 -0.43
CA TYR A 94 11.74 -11.98 0.01
C TYR A 94 12.89 -12.92 -0.36
N VAL A 95 13.52 -12.73 -1.51
CA VAL A 95 14.65 -13.55 -1.97
C VAL A 95 15.97 -13.13 -1.31
N PHE A 96 16.13 -11.87 -0.92
CA PHE A 96 17.38 -11.37 -0.35
C PHE A 96 17.63 -11.97 1.06
N PRO A 97 18.78 -12.64 1.29
CA PRO A 97 19.00 -13.41 2.51
C PRO A 97 18.92 -12.62 3.82
N MET A 98 19.33 -11.34 3.80
CA MET A 98 19.33 -10.52 5.02
C MET A 98 17.94 -10.05 5.44
N SER A 99 17.04 -9.80 4.47
CA SER A 99 15.65 -9.40 4.74
C SER A 99 14.70 -10.60 4.91
N MET A 100 15.14 -11.80 4.53
CA MET A 100 14.35 -13.02 4.62
C MET A 100 13.85 -13.34 6.04
N PRO A 101 14.65 -13.24 7.13
CA PRO A 101 14.16 -13.49 8.49
C PRO A 101 13.04 -12.53 8.91
N VAL A 102 13.17 -11.25 8.55
CA VAL A 102 12.16 -10.22 8.84
C VAL A 102 10.86 -10.51 8.11
N CYS A 103 10.95 -10.85 6.82
CA CYS A 103 9.78 -11.23 6.01
C CYS A 103 9.12 -12.51 6.54
N PHE A 104 9.92 -13.48 6.99
CA PHE A 104 9.42 -14.72 7.56
C PHE A 104 8.62 -14.50 8.86
N VAL A 105 9.14 -13.69 9.79
CA VAL A 105 8.41 -13.33 11.01
C VAL A 105 7.10 -12.61 10.69
N LYS A 106 7.09 -11.70 9.70
CA LYS A 106 5.85 -11.06 9.24
C LYS A 106 4.86 -12.04 8.64
N GLU A 107 5.29 -13.05 7.90
CA GLU A 107 4.39 -14.09 7.41
C GLU A 107 3.81 -14.94 8.55
N LEU A 108 4.61 -15.28 9.57
CA LEU A 108 4.10 -15.95 10.77
C LEU A 108 3.01 -15.11 11.46
N TYR A 109 3.23 -13.80 11.62
CA TYR A 109 2.24 -12.88 12.16
C TYR A 109 0.95 -12.86 11.32
N ARG A 110 1.06 -12.83 9.99
CA ARG A 110 -0.10 -12.85 9.10
C ARG A 110 -0.88 -14.17 9.19
N ILE A 111 -0.17 -15.29 9.33
CA ILE A 111 -0.78 -16.60 9.56
C ILE A 111 -1.50 -16.62 10.92
N GLU A 112 -0.87 -16.11 11.97
CA GLU A 112 -1.45 -16.00 13.31
C GLU A 112 -2.74 -15.19 13.31
N ILE A 113 -2.76 -14.01 12.68
CA ILE A 113 -3.99 -13.20 12.54
C ILE A 113 -5.08 -13.98 11.81
N ASN A 114 -4.72 -14.63 10.69
CA ASN A 114 -5.69 -15.39 9.92
C ASN A 114 -6.26 -16.57 10.72
N LEU A 115 -5.44 -17.22 11.56
CA LEU A 115 -5.87 -18.31 12.44
C LEU A 115 -6.73 -17.82 13.61
N ARG A 116 -6.45 -16.64 14.15
CA ARG A 116 -7.23 -16.02 15.24
C ARG A 116 -8.51 -15.35 14.77
N GLY A 117 -8.64 -15.09 13.47
CA GLY A 117 -9.82 -14.42 12.90
C GLY A 117 -9.94 -12.94 13.28
N VAL A 118 -8.83 -12.27 13.60
CA VAL A 118 -8.84 -10.85 13.99
C VAL A 118 -8.81 -9.98 12.74
N ASP A 119 -9.98 -9.71 12.17
CA ASP A 119 -10.09 -8.99 10.90
C ASP A 119 -9.70 -7.50 10.99
N ASP A 120 -9.80 -6.89 12.17
CA ASP A 120 -9.40 -5.49 12.39
C ASP A 120 -7.91 -5.28 12.11
N GLU A 121 -7.07 -6.24 12.48
CA GLU A 121 -5.63 -6.22 12.22
C GLU A 121 -5.30 -6.31 10.73
N LYS A 122 -6.20 -6.84 9.90
CA LYS A 122 -5.96 -6.90 8.45
C LYS A 122 -6.00 -5.53 7.78
N ASN A 123 -6.59 -4.54 8.44
CA ASN A 123 -6.64 -3.17 7.97
C ASN A 123 -5.46 -2.31 8.47
N THR A 124 -4.60 -2.85 9.33
CA THR A 124 -3.46 -2.09 9.86
C THR A 124 -2.33 -2.00 8.83
N ALA A 125 -1.52 -0.94 8.97
CA ALA A 125 -0.33 -0.76 8.16
C ALA A 125 0.66 -1.91 8.35
N PHE A 126 0.83 -2.38 9.60
CA PHE A 126 1.77 -3.45 9.92
C PHE A 126 1.46 -4.76 9.17
N TYR A 127 0.18 -5.10 9.02
CA TYR A 127 -0.26 -6.29 8.26
C TYR A 127 -0.02 -6.15 6.75
N ASN A 128 -0.26 -4.96 6.20
CA ASN A 128 -0.26 -4.71 4.75
C ASN A 128 1.09 -4.31 4.17
N LYS A 129 1.92 -3.61 4.94
CA LYS A 129 3.22 -3.12 4.48
C LYS A 129 4.29 -4.20 4.43
N LEU A 130 5.19 -4.08 3.46
CA LEU A 130 6.34 -4.98 3.30
C LEU A 130 7.35 -4.79 4.45
N ILE A 131 7.78 -3.55 4.65
CA ILE A 131 8.73 -3.14 5.69
C ILE A 131 8.02 -2.03 6.47
N PHE A 132 7.99 -2.12 7.80
CA PHE A 132 7.20 -1.27 8.73
C PHE A 132 5.71 -1.67 8.78
#